data_AF-A0A4P7BCE5-F1
#
_entry.id   AF-A0A4P7BCE5-F1
#
_cell.length_a   1.000
_cell.length_b   1.000
_cell.length_c   1.000
_cell.angle_alpha   90.00
_cell.angle_beta   90.00
_cell.angle_gamma   90.00
#
_symmetry.space_group_name_H-M   'P 1'
#
loop_
_entity.id
_entity.type
_entity.pdbx_description
1 polymer ?
#
loop_
_entity_poly.entity_id
_entity_poly.type
_entity_poly.pdbx_seq_one_letter_code
_entity_poly.pdbx_strand_id
1 'polypeptide(L)' 'MAERGNRRARADDFTAARVDEALRIANTDGVHPALEYMQLAGVPRQTALRVLCSPQLHRRRERRSQPR' A
#
# COMPACT_ATOMS: atom_id res chain seq x y z
N MET A 1 -27.91 21.18 -3.73
CA MET A 1 -27.98 19.71 -3.74
C MET A 1 -26.57 19.15 -3.60
N ALA A 2 -26.08 18.99 -2.36
CA ALA A 2 -24.70 18.60 -2.04
C ALA A 2 -24.68 17.21 -1.39
N GLU A 3 -24.52 16.16 -2.19
CA GLU A 3 -24.44 14.77 -1.71
C GLU A 3 -23.32 13.96 -2.38
N ARG A 4 -22.14 14.55 -2.55
CA ARG A 4 -20.93 13.84 -3.07
C ARG A 4 -19.76 13.74 -2.09
N GLY A 5 -19.92 14.17 -0.84
CA GLY A 5 -18.80 14.35 0.10
C GLY A 5 -18.42 13.15 0.98
N ASN A 6 -19.30 12.18 1.23
CA ASN A 6 -19.11 11.26 2.36
C ASN A 6 -18.60 9.85 1.97
N ARG A 7 -18.90 9.36 0.76
CA ARG A 7 -18.55 7.98 0.36
C ARG A 7 -17.09 7.83 -0.11
N ARG A 8 -16.47 8.92 -0.58
CA ARG A 8 -15.05 8.94 -1.01
C ARG A 8 -14.09 8.92 0.17
N ALA A 9 -14.36 9.70 1.22
CA ALA A 9 -13.52 9.75 2.42
C ALA A 9 -13.38 8.38 3.11
N ARG A 10 -14.49 7.65 3.31
CA ARG A 10 -14.45 6.30 3.91
C ARG A 10 -13.81 5.23 3.02
N ALA A 11 -13.97 5.34 1.71
CA ALA A 11 -13.29 4.45 0.76
C ALA A 11 -11.78 4.70 0.74
N ASP A 12 -11.37 5.96 0.91
CA ASP A 12 -9.98 6.36 1.11
C ASP A 12 -9.42 5.82 2.42
N ASP A 13 -10.12 5.96 3.56
CA ASP A 13 -9.67 5.42 4.85
C ASP A 13 -9.50 3.89 4.85
N PHE A 14 -10.49 3.17 4.31
CA PHE A 14 -10.40 1.71 4.20
C PHE A 14 -9.24 1.29 3.29
N THR A 15 -9.07 1.98 2.16
CA THR A 15 -7.98 1.71 1.23
C THR A 15 -6.62 2.06 1.85
N ALA A 16 -6.53 3.16 2.59
CA ALA A 16 -5.33 3.60 3.30
C ALA A 16 -4.92 2.58 4.36
N ALA A 17 -5.88 2.03 5.13
CA ALA A 17 -5.60 0.98 6.11
C ALA A 17 -5.05 -0.30 5.45
N ARG A 18 -5.61 -0.71 4.30
CA ARG A 18 -5.11 -1.87 3.53
C ARG A 18 -3.75 -1.60 2.91
N VAL A 19 -3.50 -0.36 2.50
CA VAL A 19 -2.19 0.07 2.02
C VAL A 19 -1.15 -0.02 3.13
N ASP A 20 -1.42 0.53 4.30
CA ASP A 20 -0.51 0.47 5.44
C ASP A 20 -0.16 -0.98 5.84
N GLU A 21 -1.18 -1.85 5.92
CA GLU A 21 -0.97 -3.27 6.21
C GLU A 21 -0.09 -3.96 5.16
N ALA A 22 -0.38 -3.73 3.88
CA ALA A 22 0.41 -4.29 2.79
C ALA A 22 1.85 -3.77 2.79
N LEU A 23 2.09 -2.52 3.20
CA LEU A 23 3.45 -2.00 3.38
C LEU A 23 4.19 -2.70 4.52
N ARG A 24 3.49 -3.08 5.60
CA ARG A 24 4.06 -3.89 6.68
C ARG A 24 4.42 -5.29 6.19
N ILE A 25 3.51 -5.97 5.49
CA ILE A 25 3.76 -7.27 4.84
C ILE A 25 4.94 -7.17 3.86
N ALA A 26 5.01 -6.10 3.06
CA ALA A 26 6.09 -5.91 2.10
C ALA A 26 7.47 -5.77 2.74
N ASN A 27 7.53 -5.22 3.97
CA ASN A 27 8.76 -5.09 4.73
C ASN A 27 9.18 -6.41 5.39
N THR A 28 8.22 -7.22 5.84
CA THR A 28 8.48 -8.48 6.57
C THR A 28 8.66 -9.67 5.63
N ASP A 29 7.70 -9.87 4.71
CA ASP A 29 7.57 -11.06 3.88
C ASP A 29 7.89 -10.79 2.39
N GLY A 30 7.92 -9.52 1.99
CA GLY A 30 8.28 -9.09 0.64
C GLY A 30 7.11 -8.65 -0.23
N VAL A 31 7.42 -8.18 -1.43
CA VAL A 31 6.46 -7.48 -2.30
C VAL A 31 5.35 -8.39 -2.84
N HIS A 32 5.65 -9.67 -3.10
CA HIS A 32 4.69 -10.62 -3.64
C HIS A 32 3.50 -10.88 -2.70
N PRO A 33 3.70 -11.30 -1.43
CA PRO A 33 2.58 -11.51 -0.50
C PRO A 33 1.81 -10.22 -0.20
N ALA A 34 2.48 -9.06 -0.20
CA ALA A 34 1.81 -7.77 -0.05
C ALA A 34 0.89 -7.42 -1.23
N LEU A 35 1.32 -7.76 -2.46
CA LEU A 35 0.51 -7.57 -3.66
C LEU A 35 -0.73 -8.46 -3.63
N GLU A 36 -0.57 -9.74 -3.26
CA GLU A 36 -1.68 -10.67 -3.12
C GLU A 36 -2.70 -10.18 -2.07
N TYR A 37 -2.23 -9.70 -0.91
CA TYR A 37 -3.08 -9.11 0.12
C TYR A 37 -3.92 -7.94 -0.42
N MET A 38 -3.29 -7.01 -1.13
CA MET A 38 -3.97 -5.86 -1.73
C MET A 38 -5.02 -6.29 -2.76
N GLN A 39 -4.70 -7.28 -3.60
CA GLN A 39 -5.64 -7.80 -4.61
C GLN A 39 -6.85 -8.49 -3.96
N LEU A 40 -6.63 -9.27 -2.90
CA LEU A 40 -7.71 -9.89 -2.10
C LEU A 40 -8.59 -8.85 -1.41
N ALA A 41 -8.02 -7.72 -1.00
CA ALA A 41 -8.75 -6.59 -0.44
C ALA A 41 -9.51 -5.75 -1.49
N GLY A 42 -9.43 -6.10 -2.78
CA GLY A 42 -10.09 -5.41 -3.88
C GLY A 42 -9.33 -4.21 -4.44
N VAL A 43 -8.07 -4.01 -4.03
CA VAL A 43 -7.22 -2.95 -4.58
C VAL A 43 -6.71 -3.36 -5.97
N PRO A 44 -6.89 -2.51 -7.00
CA PRO A 44 -6.40 -2.82 -8.34
C PRO A 44 -4.89 -3.07 -8.37
N ARG A 45 -4.46 -4.08 -9.12
CA ARG A 45 -3.04 -4.46 -9.27
C ARG A 45 -2.13 -3.28 -9.62
N GLN A 46 -2.57 -2.40 -10.52
CA GLN A 46 -1.78 -1.21 -10.90
C GLN A 46 -1.57 -0.25 -9.72
N THR A 47 -2.60 -0.02 -8.91
CA THR A 47 -2.52 0.79 -7.70
C THR A 47 -1.59 0.13 -6.68
N ALA A 48 -1.75 -1.17 -6.47
CA ALA A 48 -0.93 -1.94 -5.55
C ALA A 48 0.56 -1.89 -5.91
N LEU A 49 0.91 -2.13 -7.19
CA LEU A 49 2.28 -2.03 -7.67
C LEU A 49 2.85 -0.61 -7.55
N ARG A 50 2.04 0.42 -7.82
CA ARG A 50 2.49 1.81 -7.70
C ARG A 50 2.85 2.17 -6.26
N VAL A 51 2.11 1.62 -5.29
CA VAL A 51 2.37 1.79 -3.86
C VAL A 51 3.59 0.97 -3.43
N LEU A 52 3.58 -0.34 -3.70
CA LEU A 52 4.59 -1.28 -3.22
C LEU A 52 5.96 -1.05 -3.87
N CYS A 53 5.99 -0.72 -5.16
CA CYS A 53 7.22 -0.48 -5.90
C CYS A 53 7.62 1.00 -5.94
N SER A 54 7.01 1.85 -5.12
CA SER A 54 7.32 3.28 -5.12
C SER A 54 8.79 3.51 -4.73
N PRO A 55 9.55 4.33 -5.47
CA PRO A 55 10.96 4.58 -5.18
C PRO A 55 11.20 5.17 -3.79
N GLN A 56 10.21 5.85 -3.21
CA GLN A 56 10.27 6.36 -1.83
C GLN A 56 10.32 5.23 -0.79
N LEU A 57 9.63 4.11 -1.04
CA LEU A 57 9.64 2.91 -0.20
C LEU A 57 10.94 2.13 -0.36
N HIS A 58 11.42 1.98 -1.58
CA HIS A 58 12.68 1.28 -1.85
C HIS A 58 13.90 2.02 -1.31
N ARG A 59 13.94 3.36 -1.39
CA ARG A 59 15.02 4.17 -0.79
C ARG A 59 15.07 4.07 0.73
N ARG A 60 13.92 3.93 1.40
CA ARG A 60 13.87 3.69 2.86
C ARG A 60 14.39 2.31 3.24
N ARG A 61 14.10 1.30 2.41
CA ARG A 61 14.57 -0.08 2.60
C ARG A 61 16.09 -0.17 2.42
N GLU A 62 16.64 0.43 1.37
CA GLU A 62 18.09 0.48 1.12
C GLU A 62 18.87 1.11 2.28
N ARG A 63 18.35 2.22 2.85
CA ARG A 63 18.98 2.86 4.03
C ARG A 63 18.92 2.03 5.31
N ARG A 64 17.96 1.10 5.45
CA ARG A 64 17.86 0.19 6.61
C ARG A 64 18.72 -1.06 6.46
N SER A 65 19.01 -1.45 5.22
CA SER A 65 19.81 -2.63 4.89
C SER A 65 21.31 -2.36 4.73
N GLN A 66 21.78 -1.11 4.92
CA GLN A 66 23.21 -0.80 5.01
C GLN A 66 23.65 -0.75 6.48
N PRO A 67 24.17 -1.86 7.05
CA PRO A 67 25.06 -1.75 8.20
C PRO A 67 26.35 -1.06 7.73
N ARG A 68 26.84 -0.10 8.53
CA ARG A 68 28.16 0.52 8.33
C ARG A 68 29.26 -0.48 8.59
#